data_AF-A0A7L2WAY6-F1
#
_entry.id   AF-A0A7L2WAY6-F1
#
_cell.length_a   1.000
_cell.length_b   1.000
_cell.length_c   1.000
_cell.angle_alpha   90.00
_cell.angle_beta   90.00
_cell.angle_gamma   90.00
#
_symmetry.space_group_name_H-M   'P 1'
#
loop_
_entity.id
_entity.type
_entity.pdbx_description
1 polymer ?
#
loop_
_entity_poly.entity_id
_entity_poly.type
_entity_poly.pdbx_seq_one_letter_code
_entity_poly.pdbx_strand_id
1 'polypeptide(L)' 'CHDLKGELHEFDSHWRTDDCYDCSCSREGIDCCSSFATPSGYDEEKCVSIFNKETCTYKVVEKGDHSKECPVHNWVG' A
#
# COMPACT_ATOMS: atom_id res chain seq x y z
N CYS A 1 -18.87 -9.21 -8.86
CA CYS A 1 -18.85 -7.78 -8.52
C CYS A 1 -18.17 -6.99 -9.63
N HIS A 2 -18.64 -5.79 -9.96
CA HIS A 2 -17.93 -4.88 -10.89
C HIS A 2 -17.04 -3.94 -10.09
N ASP A 3 -15.75 -3.90 -10.41
CA ASP A 3 -14.82 -2.97 -9.75
C ASP A 3 -14.90 -1.55 -10.35
N LEU A 4 -14.06 -0.64 -9.84
CA LEU A 4 -14.00 0.76 -10.29
C LEU A 4 -13.56 0.92 -11.77
N LYS A 5 -12.92 -0.10 -12.35
CA LYS A 5 -12.55 -0.15 -13.77
C LYS A 5 -13.64 -0.81 -14.62
N GLY A 6 -14.70 -1.32 -13.99
CA GLY A 6 -15.81 -2.01 -14.64
C GLY A 6 -15.55 -3.50 -14.88
N GLU A 7 -14.41 -4.04 -14.43
CA GLU A 7 -14.08 -5.46 -14.60
C GLU A 7 -14.99 -6.32 -13.72
N LEU A 8 -15.50 -7.42 -14.29
CA LEU A 8 -16.35 -8.36 -13.57
C LEU A 8 -15.49 -9.41 -12.86
N HIS A 9 -15.63 -9.45 -11.53
CA HIS A 9 -15.01 -10.44 -10.66
C HIS A 9 -16.06 -11.43 -10.14
N GLU A 10 -15.76 -12.72 -10.14
CA GLU A 10 -16.66 -13.75 -9.60
C GLU A 10 -16.80 -13.65 -8.08
N PHE A 11 -17.86 -14.22 -7.51
CA PHE A 11 -17.94 -14.35 -6.05
C PHE A 11 -16.80 -15.24 -5.51
N ASP A 12 -16.36 -14.94 -4.29
CA ASP A 12 -15.23 -15.57 -3.58
C ASP A 12 -13.86 -15.36 -4.26
N SER A 13 -13.80 -14.49 -5.28
CA SER A 13 -12.54 -14.10 -5.92
C SER A 13 -11.80 -13.02 -5.13
N HIS A 14 -10.48 -12.99 -5.33
CA HIS A 14 -9.56 -12.06 -4.71
C HIS A 14 -8.62 -11.52 -5.79
N TRP A 15 -8.35 -10.23 -5.79
CA TRP A 15 -7.44 -9.60 -6.74
C TRP A 15 -6.71 -8.43 -6.08
N ARG A 16 -5.55 -8.07 -6.65
CA ARG A 16 -4.83 -6.85 -6.28
C ARG A 16 -4.97 -5.81 -7.37
N THR A 17 -5.28 -4.58 -6.99
CA THR A 17 -5.35 -3.45 -7.93
C THR A 17 -3.96 -2.87 -8.21
N ASP A 18 -3.84 -2.13 -9.32
CA ASP A 18 -2.61 -1.39 -9.66
C ASP A 18 -2.24 -0.31 -8.62
N ASP A 19 -3.21 0.11 -7.82
CA ASP A 19 -3.03 1.06 -6.71
C ASP A 19 -2.74 0.37 -5.38
N CYS A 20 -2.38 -0.92 -5.41
CA CYS A 20 -1.97 -1.71 -4.25
C CYS A 20 -3.08 -1.86 -3.20
N TYR A 21 -4.28 -2.24 -3.64
CA TYR A 21 -5.35 -2.69 -2.76
C TYR A 21 -5.64 -4.17 -2.99
N ASP A 22 -5.75 -4.92 -1.90
CA ASP A 22 -6.28 -6.27 -1.89
C ASP A 22 -7.77 -6.21 -1.76
N CYS A 23 -8.43 -6.65 -2.82
CA CYS A 23 -9.87 -6.68 -2.91
C CYS A 23 -10.39 -8.11 -2.90
N SER A 24 -11.55 -8.29 -2.32
CA SER A 24 -12.33 -9.52 -2.41
C SER A 24 -13.77 -9.21 -2.82
N CYS A 25 -14.38 -10.11 -3.56
CA CYS A 25 -15.79 -10.02 -3.94
C CYS A 25 -16.57 -11.11 -3.21
N SER A 26 -17.44 -10.70 -2.30
CA SER A 26 -18.36 -11.58 -1.58
C SER A 26 -19.80 -11.32 -2.02
N ARG A 27 -20.75 -12.05 -1.43
CA ARG A 27 -22.17 -11.76 -1.63
C ARG A 27 -22.61 -10.43 -1.01
N GLU A 28 -21.83 -9.88 -0.09
CA GLU A 28 -22.10 -8.62 0.59
C GLU A 28 -21.59 -7.41 -0.22
N GLY A 29 -20.62 -7.63 -1.11
CA GLY A 29 -20.08 -6.60 -1.98
C GLY A 29 -18.60 -6.79 -2.28
N ILE A 30 -17.95 -5.69 -2.64
CA ILE A 30 -16.49 -5.62 -2.75
C ILE A 30 -15.94 -4.99 -1.49
N ASP A 31 -14.99 -5.66 -0.85
CA ASP A 31 -14.17 -5.11 0.22
C ASP A 31 -12.74 -4.96 -0.28
N CYS A 32 -12.12 -3.81 -0.05
CA CYS A 32 -10.74 -3.54 -0.46
C CYS A 32 -9.96 -2.92 0.69
N CYS A 33 -8.77 -3.46 0.96
CA CYS A 33 -7.83 -2.96 1.96
C CYS A 33 -6.50 -2.62 1.30
N SER A 34 -5.78 -1.63 1.82
CA SER A 34 -4.42 -1.34 1.34
C SER A 34 -3.52 -2.55 1.55
N SER A 35 -2.76 -2.92 0.51
CA SER A 35 -1.78 -4.00 0.55
C SER A 35 -0.46 -3.60 1.21
N PHE A 36 -0.35 -2.33 1.61
CA PHE A 36 0.86 -1.71 2.11
C PHE A 36 0.62 -1.10 3.48
N ALA A 37 1.66 -1.12 4.31
CA ALA A 37 1.68 -0.38 5.54
C ALA A 37 2.36 0.98 5.33
N THR A 38 1.77 2.03 5.90
CA THR A 38 2.32 3.39 5.87
C THR A 38 3.24 3.59 7.07
N PRO A 39 4.50 4.03 6.87
CA PRO A 39 5.43 4.24 7.96
C PRO A 39 5.04 5.49 8.76
N SER A 40 5.24 5.45 10.07
CA SER A 40 5.01 6.56 10.98
C SER A 40 6.06 6.57 12.09
N GLY A 41 6.26 7.72 12.73
CA GLY A 41 7.27 7.87 13.78
C GLY A 41 8.70 7.66 13.27
N TYR A 42 9.04 8.29 12.15
CA TYR A 42 10.42 8.50 11.70
C TYR A 42 10.75 9.99 11.76
N ASP A 43 12.03 10.35 11.66
CA ASP A 43 12.45 11.76 11.64
C ASP A 43 12.05 12.42 10.30
N GLU A 44 10.87 13.03 10.26
CA GLU A 44 10.35 13.70 9.05
C GLU A 44 11.15 14.95 8.66
N GLU A 45 12.01 15.49 9.54
CA GLU A 45 12.89 16.61 9.18
C GLU A 45 14.05 16.10 8.31
N LYS A 46 14.68 14.98 8.70
CA LYS A 46 15.85 14.41 8.03
C LYS A 46 15.54 13.34 6.99
N CYS A 47 14.37 12.72 7.05
CA CYS A 47 14.02 11.55 6.24
C CYS A 47 12.74 11.77 5.43
N VAL A 48 12.58 10.96 4.38
CA VAL A 48 11.42 10.97 3.49
C VAL A 48 10.97 9.53 3.24
N SER A 49 9.66 9.33 3.12
CA SER A 49 9.09 8.06 2.70
C SER A 49 8.87 8.05 1.18
N ILE A 50 9.27 6.96 0.54
CA ILE A 50 9.16 6.73 -0.91
C ILE A 50 8.36 5.46 -1.09
N PHE A 51 7.24 5.55 -1.82
CA PHE A 51 6.41 4.40 -2.14
C PHE A 51 6.92 3.70 -3.40
N ASN A 52 7.17 2.39 -3.31
CA ASN A 52 7.44 1.52 -4.45
C ASN A 52 6.13 0.84 -4.86
N LYS A 53 5.60 1.23 -6.04
CA LYS A 53 4.38 0.64 -6.61
C LYS A 53 4.56 -0.80 -7.08
N GLU A 54 5.76 -1.21 -7.51
CA GLU A 54 6.01 -2.58 -7.98
C GLU A 54 5.91 -3.60 -6.85
N THR A 55 6.37 -3.21 -5.66
CA THR A 55 6.36 -4.06 -4.47
C THR A 55 5.24 -3.72 -3.49
N CYS A 56 4.49 -2.65 -3.74
CA CYS A 56 3.49 -2.10 -2.82
C CYS A 56 4.04 -1.88 -1.41
N THR A 57 5.19 -1.20 -1.29
CA THR A 57 5.82 -0.94 0.02
C THR A 57 6.42 0.46 0.10
N TYR A 58 6.49 1.01 1.30
CA TYR A 58 7.27 2.20 1.57
C TYR A 58 8.69 1.86 1.98
N LYS A 59 9.63 2.71 1.55
CA LYS A 59 10.96 2.83 2.14
C LYS A 59 11.11 4.20 2.77
N VAL A 60 11.77 4.29 3.91
CA VAL A 60 12.09 5.57 4.54
C VAL A 60 13.59 5.76 4.47
N VAL A 61 14.03 6.85 3.83
CA VAL A 61 15.44 7.13 3.54
C VAL A 61 15.80 8.56 3.92
N GLU A 62 17.10 8.85 4.11
CA GLU A 62 17.56 10.21 4.38
C GLU A 62 17.27 11.13 3.19
N LYS A 63 16.82 12.36 3.42
CA LYS A 63 16.56 13.35 2.36
C LYS A 63 17.82 13.76 1.59
N GLY A 64 18.97 13.77 2.26
CA GLY A 64 20.26 14.15 1.66
C GLY A 64 20.92 13.02 0.87
N ASP A 65 20.58 11.78 1.18
CA ASP A 65 21.16 10.57 0.57
C ASP A 65 20.12 9.44 0.60
N HIS A 66 19.37 9.34 -0.50
CA HIS A 66 18.30 8.34 -0.64
C HIS A 66 18.79 6.88 -0.64
N SER A 67 20.11 6.62 -0.58
CA SER A 67 20.66 5.27 -0.43
C SER A 67 20.68 4.77 1.02
N LYS A 68 20.55 5.68 2.00
CA LYS A 68 20.57 5.35 3.43
C LYS A 68 19.17 5.27 3.99
N GLU A 69 18.83 4.14 4.61
CA GLU A 69 17.55 3.94 5.27
C GLU A 69 17.52 4.63 6.64
N CYS A 70 16.36 5.20 6.98
CA CYS A 70 16.10 5.77 8.28
C CYS A 70 15.34 4.80 9.19
N PRO A 71 15.56 4.85 10.51
CA PRO A 71 14.77 4.06 11.45
C PRO A 71 13.31 4.51 11.45
N VAL A 72 12.40 3.53 11.44
CA VAL A 72 10.94 3.72 11.53
C VAL A 72 10.45 3.01 12.79
N HIS A 73 9.68 3.70 13.63
CA HIS A 73 9.23 3.15 14.89
C HIS A 73 7.82 2.53 14.83
N ASN A 74 6.97 2.96 13.88
CA ASN A 74 5.60 2.48 13.77
C ASN A 74 5.17 2.30 12.31
N TRP A 75 4.20 1.40 12.08
CA TRP A 75 3.59 1.14 10.78
C TRP A 75 2.08 1.04 10.95
N VAL A 76 1.32 1.63 10.03
CA VAL A 76 -0.15 1.64 10.06
C VAL A 76 -0.67 1.02 8.76
N GLY A 77 -1.64 0.09 8.86
CA GLY A 77 -2.26 -0.61 7.73
C GLY A 77 -3.65 -1.13 8.08
#